data_AF-A0A0D6JLL5-F1
#
_entry.id   AF-A0A0D6JLL5-F1
#
_cell.length_a   1.000
_cell.length_b   1.000
_cell.length_c   1.000
_cell.angle_alpha   90.00
_cell.angle_beta   90.00
_cell.angle_gamma   90.00
#
_symmetry.space_group_name_H-M   'P 1'
#
loop_
_entity.id
_entity.type
_entity.pdbx_description
1 polymer ?
#
loop_
_entity_poly.entity_id
_entity_poly.type
_entity_poly.pdbx_seq_one_letter_code
_entity_poly.pdbx_strand_id
1 'polypeptide(L)'
;MTAEIINLRQVRKARERARKEAQAEENRAKFGQSKTERQKRSLEAEHANRQLDGAQRVGSPDHQPSTPPSNPKDDIPPSGGAA
;
A
#
# COMPACT_ATOMS: atom_id res chain seq x y z
N MET A 1 34.79 -6.11 36.68
CA MET A 1 33.68 -5.64 35.82
C MET A 1 32.65 -4.98 36.72
N THR A 2 32.35 -3.71 36.49
CA THR A 2 31.48 -2.90 37.36
C THR A 2 30.06 -2.89 36.82
N ALA A 3 29.08 -3.30 37.64
CA ALA A 3 27.68 -3.24 37.26
C ALA A 3 27.18 -1.79 37.32
N GLU A 4 26.60 -1.31 36.22
CA GLU A 4 26.03 0.03 36.12
C GLU A 4 24.64 0.04 36.77
N ILE A 5 24.51 0.75 37.88
CA ILE A 5 23.25 0.83 38.63
C ILE A 5 22.35 1.83 37.91
N ILE A 6 21.45 1.33 37.07
CA ILE A 6 20.49 2.17 36.33
C ILE A 6 19.15 2.30 37.06
N ASN A 7 18.57 3.50 37.02
CA ASN A 7 17.26 3.74 37.60
C ASN A 7 16.14 3.32 36.63
N LEU A 8 15.53 2.17 36.90
CA LEU A 8 14.45 1.62 36.08
C LEU A 8 13.22 2.55 35.98
N ARG A 9 12.96 3.41 36.97
CA ARG A 9 11.84 4.38 36.89
C ARG A 9 12.11 5.44 35.85
N GLN A 10 13.35 5.94 35.76
CA GLN A 10 13.75 6.92 34.75
C GLN A 10 13.68 6.32 33.34
N VAL A 11 14.15 5.07 33.19
CA VAL A 11 14.06 4.33 31.92
C VAL A 11 12.62 4.14 31.48
N ARG A 12 11.71 3.75 32.39
CA ARG A 12 10.28 3.62 32.09
C ARG A 12 9.66 4.96 31.66
N LYS A 13 9.93 6.05 32.38
CA LYS A 13 9.46 7.39 32.02
C LYS A 13 10.00 7.84 30.66
N ALA A 14 11.27 7.55 30.34
CA ALA A 14 11.84 7.87 29.04
C ALA A 14 11.11 7.12 27.91
N ARG A 15 10.86 5.80 28.09
CA ARG A 15 10.09 5.00 27.14
C ARG A 15 8.66 5.51 26.96
N GLU A 16 7.99 5.91 28.03
CA GLU A 16 6.64 6.47 27.96
C GLU A 16 6.60 7.80 27.21
N ARG A 17 7.58 8.69 27.43
CA ARG A 17 7.69 9.95 26.68
C ARG A 17 7.92 9.70 25.19
N ALA A 18 8.87 8.82 24.85
CA ALA A 18 9.16 8.47 23.45
C ALA A 18 7.92 7.88 22.74
N ARG A 19 7.13 7.05 23.43
CA ARG A 19 5.86 6.52 22.88
C ARG A 19 4.84 7.64 22.62
N LYS A 20 4.70 8.60 23.54
CA LYS A 20 3.80 9.74 23.38
C LYS A 20 4.24 10.66 22.23
N GLU A 21 5.55 10.87 22.09
CA GLU A 21 6.12 11.65 20.98
C GLU A 21 5.85 10.98 19.63
N ALA A 22 6.10 9.68 19.49
CA ALA A 22 5.79 8.93 18.27
C ALA A 22 4.29 9.00 17.91
N GLN A 23 3.40 8.85 18.91
CA GLN A 23 1.96 9.02 18.69
C GLN A 23 1.60 10.47 18.29
N ALA A 24 2.25 11.46 18.88
CA ALA A 24 2.03 12.86 18.53
C ALA A 24 2.51 13.17 17.11
N GLU A 25 3.64 12.62 16.67
CA GLU A 25 4.13 12.72 15.30
C GLU A 25 3.19 12.05 14.31
N GLU A 26 2.73 10.83 14.62
CA GLU A 26 1.73 10.13 13.81
C GLU A 26 0.43 10.94 13.72
N ASN A 27 -0.02 11.54 14.83
CA ASN A 27 -1.18 12.40 14.86
C ASN A 27 -0.95 13.72 14.12
N ARG A 28 0.26 14.30 14.13
CA ARG A 28 0.60 15.47 13.30
C ARG A 28 0.63 15.10 11.81
N ALA A 29 1.13 13.93 11.45
CA ALA A 29 1.10 13.47 10.06
C ALA A 29 -0.34 13.22 9.58
N LYS A 30 -1.18 12.59 10.43
CA LYS A 30 -2.57 12.26 10.12
C LYS A 30 -3.53 13.46 10.21
N PHE A 31 -3.36 14.29 11.22
CA PHE A 31 -4.31 15.36 11.60
C PHE A 31 -3.70 16.77 11.56
N GLY A 32 -2.39 16.90 11.42
CA GLY A 32 -1.70 18.19 11.26
C GLY A 32 -1.73 18.74 9.83
N GLN A 33 -2.30 18.00 8.87
CA GLN A 33 -2.75 18.62 7.61
C GLN A 33 -3.83 19.63 7.95
N SER A 34 -3.56 20.90 7.68
CA SER A 34 -4.52 21.98 7.90
C SER A 34 -5.79 21.70 7.08
N LYS A 35 -6.94 22.20 7.55
CA LYS A 35 -8.23 22.02 6.85
C LYS A 35 -8.14 22.47 5.39
N THR A 36 -7.37 23.53 5.13
CA THR A 36 -7.09 24.09 3.80
C THR A 36 -6.27 23.14 2.93
N GLU A 37 -5.23 22.49 3.46
CA GLU A 37 -4.42 21.51 2.71
C GLU A 37 -5.20 20.23 2.42
N ARG A 38 -6.02 19.76 3.39
CA ARG A 38 -6.90 18.61 3.17
C ARG A 38 -7.92 18.87 2.07
N GLN A 39 -8.54 20.05 2.08
CA GLN A 39 -9.49 20.47 1.04
C GLN A 39 -8.80 20.61 -0.33
N LYS A 40 -7.60 21.20 -0.37
CA LYS A 40 -6.83 21.28 -1.60
C LYS A 40 -6.54 19.90 -2.17
N ARG A 41 -6.08 18.96 -1.32
CA ARG A 41 -5.82 17.57 -1.73
C ARG A 41 -7.09 16.84 -2.18
N SER A 42 -8.23 17.05 -1.52
CA SER A 42 -9.48 16.42 -1.94
C SER A 42 -9.95 16.97 -3.29
N LEU A 43 -9.87 18.28 -3.50
CA LEU A 43 -10.21 18.91 -4.78
C LEU A 43 -9.28 18.44 -5.91
N GLU A 44 -7.97 18.33 -5.64
CA GLU A 44 -7.00 17.78 -6.58
C GLU A 44 -7.32 16.31 -6.92
N ALA A 45 -7.68 15.49 -5.93
CA ALA A 45 -8.08 14.10 -6.14
C ALA A 45 -9.39 13.97 -6.93
N GLU A 46 -10.39 14.80 -6.64
CA GLU A 46 -11.65 14.84 -7.39
C GLU A 46 -11.41 15.28 -8.84
N HIS A 47 -10.54 16.28 -9.06
CA HIS A 47 -10.18 16.73 -10.40
C HIS A 47 -9.42 15.65 -11.18
N ALA A 48 -8.50 14.94 -10.54
CA ALA A 48 -7.81 13.80 -11.13
C ALA A 48 -8.78 12.66 -11.47
N ASN A 49 -9.69 12.30 -10.56
CA ASN A 49 -10.71 11.28 -10.82
C ASN A 49 -11.62 11.68 -11.98
N ARG A 50 -12.07 12.95 -12.04
CA ARG A 50 -12.89 13.44 -13.16
C ARG A 50 -12.15 13.41 -14.49
N GLN A 51 -10.84 13.74 -14.50
CA GLN A 51 -10.02 13.60 -15.69
C GLN A 51 -9.88 12.14 -16.12
N LEU A 52 -9.64 11.23 -15.17
CA LEU A 52 -9.53 9.81 -15.45
C LEU A 52 -10.86 9.24 -15.96
N ASP A 53 -11.98 9.60 -15.35
CA ASP A 53 -13.32 9.18 -15.78
C ASP A 53 -13.68 9.74 -17.16
N GLY A 54 -13.33 11.00 -17.45
CA GLY A 54 -13.47 11.58 -18.80
C GLY A 54 -12.51 10.97 -19.83
N ALA A 55 -11.38 10.41 -19.38
CA ALA A 55 -10.41 9.71 -20.20
C ALA A 55 -10.66 8.18 -20.26
N GLN A 56 -11.62 7.65 -19.50
CA GLN A 56 -12.05 6.27 -19.64
C GLN A 56 -12.65 6.13 -21.05
N ARG A 57 -11.95 5.38 -21.90
CA ARG A 57 -12.48 4.95 -23.19
C ARG A 57 -13.68 4.06 -22.93
N VAL A 58 -14.87 4.66 -22.91
CA VAL A 58 -16.13 3.92 -22.93
C VAL A 58 -16.21 3.24 -24.30
N GLY A 59 -15.83 1.95 -24.34
CA GLY A 59 -16.03 1.10 -25.50
C GLY A 59 -14.96 1.14 -26.59
N SER A 60 -13.76 0.63 -26.32
CA SER A 60 -13.02 -0.05 -27.40
C SER A 60 -13.38 -1.54 -27.37
N PRO A 61 -14.10 -2.08 -28.37
CA PRO A 61 -14.52 -3.49 -28.39
C PRO A 61 -13.38 -4.47 -28.72
N ASP A 62 -12.14 -3.99 -28.84
CA ASP A 62 -11.04 -4.76 -29.43
C ASP A 62 -10.03 -5.33 -28.43
N HIS A 63 -10.27 -5.25 -27.11
CA HIS A 63 -9.43 -5.98 -26.16
C HIS A 63 -9.98 -7.39 -25.94
N GLN A 64 -9.81 -8.25 -26.94
CA GLN A 64 -9.74 -9.68 -26.68
C GLN A 64 -8.57 -9.88 -25.71
N PRO A 65 -8.77 -10.40 -24.48
CA PRO A 65 -7.64 -10.85 -23.67
C PRO A 65 -6.98 -11.95 -24.49
N SER A 66 -5.86 -11.63 -25.13
CA SER A 66 -5.11 -12.60 -25.91
C SER A 66 -4.67 -13.68 -24.94
N THR A 67 -5.41 -14.78 -24.92
CA THR A 67 -4.96 -16.00 -24.27
C THR A 67 -3.62 -16.31 -24.93
N PRO A 68 -2.50 -16.37 -24.18
CA PRO A 68 -1.23 -16.72 -24.78
C PRO A 68 -1.41 -18.05 -25.51
N PRO A 69 -0.84 -18.23 -26.71
CA PRO A 69 -1.05 -19.45 -27.49
C PRO A 69 -0.64 -20.63 -26.61
N SER A 70 -1.58 -21.55 -26.36
CA SER A 70 -1.29 -22.82 -25.72
C SER A 70 -0.18 -23.50 -26.49
N ASN A 71 0.93 -23.77 -25.82
CA ASN A 71 2.09 -24.39 -26.45
C ASN A 71 1.69 -25.82 -26.86
N PRO A 72 1.87 -26.25 -28.12
CA PRO A 72 1.48 -27.60 -28.58
C PRO A 72 2.35 -28.72 -27.96
N LYS A 73 3.18 -28.41 -26.96
CA LYS A 73 4.00 -29.38 -26.22
C LYS A 73 3.31 -29.91 -24.96
N ASP A 74 2.19 -29.32 -24.54
CA ASP A 74 1.43 -29.78 -23.37
C ASP A 74 0.40 -30.87 -23.72
N ASP A 75 0.18 -31.14 -25.01
CA ASP A 75 -0.61 -32.26 -25.53
C ASP A 75 0.23 -33.53 -25.69
N ILE A 76 1.01 -33.91 -24.67
CA ILE A 76 1.59 -35.26 -24.64
C ILE A 76 0.44 -36.19 -24.26
N PRO A 77 -0.10 -37.03 -25.18
CA PRO A 77 -1.03 -38.06 -24.76
C PRO A 77 -0.31 -38.94 -23.73
N PRO A 78 -0.96 -39.40 -22.66
CA PRO A 78 -0.36 -40.40 -21.81
C PRO A 78 0.00 -41.58 -22.71
N SER A 79 1.30 -41.76 -22.97
CA SER A 79 1.80 -42.87 -23.75
C SER A 79 1.30 -44.13 -23.07
N GLY A 80 0.42 -44.86 -23.76
CA GLY A 80 -0.11 -46.12 -23.29
C GLY A 80 1.06 -47.06 -22.97
N GLY A 81 1.26 -47.31 -21.68
CA GLY A 81 2.04 -48.43 -21.19
C GLY A 81 1.08 -49.59 -20.95
N ALA A 82 0.99 -50.48 -21.92
CA ALA A 82 0.43 -51.81 -21.73
C ALA A 82 1.39 -52.65 -20.87
N ALA A 83 0.89 -53.24 -19.78
CA ALA A 83 1.27 -54.54 -19.21
C ALA A 83 0.32 -54.88 -18.06
#